data_AF-A0A813WA79-F1
#
_entry.id   AF-A0A813WA79-F1
#
_cell.length_a   1.000
_cell.length_b   1.000
_cell.length_c   1.000
_cell.angle_alpha   90.00
_cell.angle_beta   90.00
_cell.angle_gamma   90.00
#
_symmetry.space_group_name_H-M   'P 1'
#
loop_
_entity.id
_entity.type
_entity.pdbx_description
1 polymer ?
#
loop_
_entity_poly.entity_id
_entity_poly.type
_entity_poly.pdbx_seq_one_letter_code
_entity_poly.pdbx_strand_id
1 'polypeptide(L)'
;MSFIARNLIKNISQASRLVTSQTIARNFSLCSQLNAARVQHPAPDFKGTAVVNGDFKEIQLSDYKGKYLVLFFYPLDFTFVCPTEIIAFSDRIEEFKAINTEVVGVSTDSHFSHLAWVNLDRKSGGLGGLNYPLLSDFNKKISKDYDVLVESAGIALRGLFLVDPNGVLRQITVNDLPVGRSVDETLRLVRAFQFVEKHGEVCPADWDPKKKAATIKPSPKASLEYFEKQN
;
A
#
# COMPACT_ATOMS: atom_id res chain seq x y z
N MET A 1 54.81 53.74 -51.58
CA MET A 1 55.88 52.94 -52.20
C MET A 1 55.70 51.48 -51.78
N SER A 2 55.60 50.59 -52.77
CA SER A 2 55.91 49.13 -52.73
C SER A 2 55.31 48.30 -51.58
N PHE A 3 54.27 47.47 -51.76
CA PHE A 3 54.27 46.22 -52.54
C PHE A 3 55.56 45.39 -52.36
N ILE A 4 55.49 44.32 -51.55
CA ILE A 4 56.34 43.12 -51.44
C ILE A 4 55.92 42.47 -50.10
N ALA A 5 55.64 41.18 -49.92
CA ALA A 5 55.48 40.06 -50.81
C ALA A 5 54.65 38.99 -50.07
N ARG A 6 53.94 38.18 -50.86
CA ARG A 6 53.22 36.98 -50.44
C ARG A 6 54.20 35.84 -50.15
N ASN A 7 53.70 34.88 -49.37
CA ASN A 7 54.20 33.52 -49.10
C ASN A 7 54.97 33.35 -47.78
N LEU A 8 54.33 32.72 -46.80
CA LEU A 8 54.84 31.45 -46.29
C LEU A 8 53.68 30.58 -45.75
N ILE A 9 53.61 29.38 -46.31
CA ILE A 9 52.74 28.27 -45.92
C ILE A 9 53.41 27.56 -44.74
N LYS A 10 52.61 27.18 -43.73
CA LYS A 10 52.66 25.95 -42.90
C LYS A 10 52.55 26.23 -41.39
N ASN A 11 51.44 25.74 -40.84
CA ASN A 11 51.22 25.13 -39.52
C ASN A 11 51.77 25.81 -38.26
N ILE A 12 50.85 26.17 -37.36
CA ILE A 12 50.80 25.85 -35.91
C ILE A 12 49.42 26.37 -35.46
N SER A 13 48.38 25.54 -35.57
CA SER A 13 47.80 24.72 -34.49
C SER A 13 47.04 25.52 -33.42
N GLN A 14 45.73 25.22 -33.39
CA GLN A 14 44.86 25.19 -32.21
C GLN A 14 44.43 26.52 -31.58
N ALA A 15 43.16 26.89 -31.83
CA ALA A 15 42.10 26.74 -30.81
C ALA A 15 40.79 27.36 -31.34
N SER A 16 40.00 26.54 -32.05
CA SER A 16 38.61 26.83 -32.38
C SER A 16 37.74 26.74 -31.12
N ARG A 17 37.37 27.88 -30.53
CA ARG A 17 36.28 27.94 -29.55
C ARG A 17 34.94 28.01 -30.31
N LEU A 18 34.33 26.85 -30.51
CA LEU A 18 32.93 26.73 -30.89
C LEU A 18 32.08 27.00 -29.65
N VAL A 19 31.33 28.10 -29.68
CA VAL A 19 30.27 28.41 -28.72
C VAL A 19 29.10 27.49 -29.05
N THR A 20 28.92 26.43 -28.27
CA THR A 20 27.75 25.56 -28.35
C THR A 20 26.65 26.05 -27.40
N SER A 21 25.52 26.42 -28.00
CA SER A 21 24.25 26.71 -27.36
C SER A 21 23.84 25.60 -26.39
N GLN A 22 23.88 25.87 -25.08
CA GLN A 22 23.26 25.00 -24.08
C GLN A 22 21.81 25.41 -23.89
N THR A 23 20.93 24.75 -24.65
CA THR A 23 19.50 24.71 -24.36
C THR A 23 19.31 23.92 -23.05
N ILE A 24 18.92 24.61 -21.98
CA ILE A 24 18.58 23.98 -20.70
C ILE A 24 17.28 23.20 -20.90
N ALA A 25 17.39 21.90 -21.18
CA ALA A 25 16.28 20.98 -21.04
C ALA A 25 15.96 20.83 -19.55
N ARG A 26 14.91 21.52 -19.09
CA ARG A 26 14.29 21.22 -17.80
C ARG A 26 13.66 19.84 -17.90
N ASN A 27 14.39 18.82 -17.46
CA ASN A 27 13.83 17.50 -17.17
C ASN A 27 12.86 17.65 -16.00
N PHE A 28 11.58 17.88 -16.32
CA PHE A 28 10.51 17.61 -15.37
C PHE A 28 10.56 16.11 -15.08
N SER A 29 10.98 15.75 -13.87
CA SER A 29 10.93 14.38 -13.35
C SER A 29 9.46 13.96 -13.18
N LEU A 30 8.82 13.60 -14.28
CA LEU A 30 7.48 13.01 -14.35
C LEU A 30 7.41 11.60 -13.75
N CYS A 31 8.54 11.04 -13.30
CA CYS A 31 8.63 9.63 -12.93
C CYS A 31 8.30 9.32 -11.46
N SER A 32 8.19 10.32 -10.56
CA SER A 32 7.92 10.05 -9.13
C SER A 32 6.44 10.10 -8.74
N GLN A 33 5.55 10.57 -9.62
CA GLN A 33 4.11 10.70 -9.33
C GLN A 33 3.27 9.47 -9.76
N LEU A 34 3.89 8.46 -10.39
CA LEU A 34 3.17 7.28 -10.91
C LEU A 34 2.99 6.14 -9.90
N ASN A 35 3.56 6.23 -8.69
CA ASN A 35 3.62 5.11 -7.74
C ASN A 35 2.82 5.30 -6.44
N ALA A 36 2.05 6.38 -6.31
CA ALA A 36 1.26 6.60 -5.10
C ALA A 36 0.02 5.69 -5.08
N ALA A 37 -0.26 5.08 -3.92
CA ALA A 37 -1.46 4.25 -3.73
C ALA A 37 -2.74 5.02 -4.08
N ARG A 38 -3.46 4.54 -5.11
CA ARG A 38 -4.69 5.17 -5.60
C ARG A 38 -5.76 4.13 -5.90
N VAL A 39 -6.95 4.33 -5.37
CA VAL A 39 -8.12 3.45 -5.63
C VAL A 39 -8.40 3.41 -7.14
N GLN A 40 -8.77 2.22 -7.64
CA GLN A 40 -8.94 1.87 -9.06
C GLN A 40 -7.66 1.66 -9.87
N HIS A 41 -6.48 1.86 -9.28
CA HIS A 41 -5.19 1.60 -9.93
C HIS A 41 -4.51 0.36 -9.32
N PRO A 42 -3.52 -0.24 -10.01
CA PRO A 42 -2.67 -1.27 -9.41
C PRO A 42 -2.10 -0.78 -8.07
N ALA A 43 -2.12 -1.65 -7.06
CA ALA A 43 -1.48 -1.35 -5.78
C ALA A 43 0.05 -1.21 -6.00
N PRO A 44 0.72 -0.26 -5.31
CA PRO A 44 2.17 -0.14 -5.39
C PRO A 44 2.84 -1.46 -5.02
N ASP A 45 3.81 -1.89 -5.83
CA ASP A 45 4.49 -3.17 -5.59
C ASP A 45 5.34 -3.13 -4.31
N PHE A 46 5.43 -4.26 -3.62
CA PHE A 46 6.27 -4.41 -2.45
C PHE A 46 6.98 -5.76 -2.43
N LYS A 47 8.16 -5.76 -1.82
CA LYS A 47 8.96 -6.95 -1.56
C LYS A 47 9.81 -6.72 -0.32
N GLY A 48 9.87 -7.69 0.57
CA GLY A 48 10.70 -7.58 1.77
C GLY A 48 10.67 -8.81 2.67
N THR A 49 11.47 -8.76 3.72
CA THR A 49 11.53 -9.81 4.75
C THR A 49 10.40 -9.62 5.76
N ALA A 50 9.63 -10.68 5.99
CA ALA A 50 8.60 -10.75 7.00
C ALA A 50 8.89 -11.86 8.01
N VAL A 51 8.31 -11.74 9.21
CA VAL A 51 8.19 -12.84 10.16
C VAL A 51 6.93 -13.63 9.83
N VAL A 52 7.07 -14.92 9.56
CA VAL A 52 5.97 -15.84 9.23
C VAL A 52 6.15 -17.10 10.06
N ASN A 53 5.16 -17.43 10.91
CA ASN A 53 5.21 -18.59 11.80
C ASN A 53 6.49 -18.69 12.64
N GLY A 54 7.04 -17.56 13.08
CA GLY A 54 8.26 -17.50 13.90
C GLY A 54 9.58 -17.53 13.13
N ASP A 55 9.56 -17.61 11.80
CA ASP A 55 10.74 -17.61 10.96
C ASP A 55 10.78 -16.41 10.00
N PHE A 56 11.97 -16.13 9.45
CA PHE A 56 12.14 -15.11 8.42
C PHE A 56 11.83 -15.65 7.03
N LYS A 57 10.96 -14.96 6.30
CA LYS A 57 10.61 -15.30 4.93
C LYS A 57 10.52 -14.04 4.06
N GLU A 58 11.00 -14.12 2.83
CA GLU A 58 10.75 -13.07 1.84
C GLU A 58 9.33 -13.21 1.28
N ILE A 59 8.60 -12.10 1.27
CA ILE A 59 7.26 -12.00 0.67
C ILE A 59 7.22 -10.82 -0.31
N GLN A 60 6.32 -10.90 -1.28
CA GLN A 60 6.08 -9.85 -2.26
C GLN A 60 4.60 -9.78 -2.65
N LEU A 61 4.15 -8.63 -3.19
CA LEU A 61 2.73 -8.41 -3.54
C LEU A 61 2.19 -9.51 -4.46
N SER A 62 2.99 -9.99 -5.41
CA SER A 62 2.57 -11.02 -6.37
C SER A 62 2.24 -12.38 -5.72
N ASP A 63 2.73 -12.65 -4.51
CA ASP A 63 2.43 -13.90 -3.78
C ASP A 63 0.95 -14.00 -3.41
N TYR A 64 0.23 -12.87 -3.43
CA TYR A 64 -1.18 -12.75 -3.08
C TYR A 64 -2.10 -12.71 -4.31
N LYS A 65 -1.57 -12.88 -5.52
CA LYS A 65 -2.37 -12.88 -6.76
C LYS A 65 -3.46 -13.95 -6.70
N GLY A 66 -4.68 -13.60 -7.13
CA GLY A 66 -5.84 -14.49 -7.05
C GLY A 66 -6.56 -14.48 -5.69
N LYS A 67 -6.06 -13.71 -4.71
CA LYS A 67 -6.68 -13.52 -3.40
C LYS A 67 -6.90 -12.03 -3.14
N TYR A 68 -7.87 -11.72 -2.30
CA TYR A 68 -7.90 -10.38 -1.69
C TYR A 68 -6.75 -10.27 -0.68
N LEU A 69 -6.19 -9.07 -0.54
CA LEU A 69 -5.15 -8.76 0.43
C LEU A 69 -5.56 -7.53 1.24
N VAL A 70 -5.62 -7.71 2.57
CA VAL A 70 -5.64 -6.62 3.54
C VAL A 70 -4.19 -6.32 3.92
N LEU A 71 -3.64 -5.22 3.40
CA LEU A 71 -2.31 -4.73 3.76
C LEU A 71 -2.49 -3.57 4.72
N PHE A 72 -2.01 -3.70 5.96
CA PHE A 72 -2.16 -2.64 6.95
C PHE A 72 -0.83 -2.26 7.60
N PHE A 73 -0.60 -0.96 7.69
CA PHE A 73 0.54 -0.34 8.33
C PHE A 73 0.23 -0.01 9.78
N TYR A 74 1.23 -0.09 10.65
CA TYR A 74 1.15 0.41 12.00
C TYR A 74 2.44 1.18 12.37
N PRO A 75 2.36 2.11 13.35
CA PRO A 75 3.48 2.99 13.66
C PRO A 75 4.78 2.29 14.07
N LEU A 76 4.75 1.51 15.15
CA LEU A 76 5.93 0.97 15.80
C LEU A 76 5.60 -0.28 16.62
N ASP A 77 6.54 -1.22 16.65
CA ASP A 77 6.61 -2.33 17.60
C ASP A 77 6.69 -1.82 19.06
N PHE A 78 6.27 -2.66 20.01
CA PHE A 78 6.36 -2.39 21.46
C PHE A 78 5.67 -1.10 21.95
N THR A 79 4.62 -0.65 21.23
CA THR A 79 3.79 0.50 21.63
C THR A 79 2.38 0.08 22.05
N PHE A 80 1.45 1.02 22.21
CA PHE A 80 0.20 0.82 22.96
C PHE A 80 -0.97 0.28 22.12
N VAL A 81 -1.37 1.00 21.07
CA VAL A 81 -2.54 0.63 20.24
C VAL A 81 -2.18 -0.46 19.24
N CYS A 82 -0.94 -0.45 18.71
CA CYS A 82 -0.46 -1.38 17.69
C CYS A 82 -0.68 -2.87 18.03
N PRO A 83 -0.31 -3.39 19.22
CA PRO A 83 -0.54 -4.79 19.54
C PRO A 83 -2.02 -5.15 19.53
N THR A 84 -2.92 -4.23 19.92
CA THR A 84 -4.36 -4.50 19.93
C THR A 84 -4.92 -4.75 18.53
N GLU A 85 -4.47 -3.99 17.52
CA GLU A 85 -4.89 -4.16 16.14
C GLU A 85 -4.31 -5.45 15.55
N ILE A 86 -3.01 -5.66 15.76
CA ILE A 86 -2.27 -6.82 15.22
C ILE A 86 -2.87 -8.12 15.76
N ILE A 87 -3.13 -8.18 17.07
CA ILE A 87 -3.77 -9.32 17.72
C ILE A 87 -5.20 -9.52 17.23
N ALA A 88 -6.00 -8.45 17.11
CA ALA A 88 -7.39 -8.56 16.67
C ALA A 88 -7.54 -9.14 15.26
N PHE A 89 -6.65 -8.78 14.31
CA PHE A 89 -6.59 -9.43 13.00
C PHE A 89 -6.13 -10.89 13.10
N SER A 90 -5.19 -11.20 13.99
CA SER A 90 -4.61 -12.55 14.12
C SER A 90 -5.60 -13.55 14.68
N ASP A 91 -6.36 -13.14 15.69
CA ASP A 91 -7.37 -13.96 16.36
C ASP A 91 -8.56 -14.23 15.44
N ARG A 92 -8.79 -13.38 14.43
CA ARG A 92 -9.88 -13.49 13.45
C ARG A 92 -9.41 -13.87 12.05
N ILE A 93 -8.17 -14.33 11.89
CA ILE A 93 -7.57 -14.59 10.58
C ILE A 93 -8.37 -15.59 9.74
N GLU A 94 -9.01 -16.56 10.40
CA GLU A 94 -9.80 -17.60 9.73
C GLU A 94 -11.06 -17.02 9.07
N GLU A 95 -11.61 -15.91 9.57
CA GLU A 95 -12.72 -15.22 8.89
C GLU A 95 -12.31 -14.62 7.55
N PHE A 96 -11.06 -14.16 7.43
CA PHE A 96 -10.49 -13.65 6.17
C PHE A 96 -10.18 -14.79 5.20
N LYS A 97 -9.52 -15.86 5.69
CA LYS A 97 -9.20 -17.04 4.87
C LYS A 97 -10.46 -17.70 4.31
N ALA A 98 -11.53 -17.77 5.09
CA ALA A 98 -12.82 -18.34 4.66
C ALA A 98 -13.45 -17.60 3.47
N ILE A 99 -13.07 -16.35 3.23
CA ILE A 99 -13.49 -15.53 2.09
C ILE A 99 -12.33 -15.23 1.13
N ASN A 100 -11.36 -16.15 1.01
CA ASN A 100 -10.21 -16.04 0.09
C ASN A 100 -9.44 -14.71 0.21
N THR A 101 -9.21 -14.29 1.46
CA THR A 101 -8.53 -13.04 1.79
C THR A 101 -7.35 -13.31 2.73
N GLU A 102 -6.21 -12.72 2.41
CA GLU A 102 -5.00 -12.74 3.24
C GLU A 102 -4.81 -11.40 3.95
N VAL A 103 -4.04 -11.41 5.03
CA VAL A 103 -3.71 -10.21 5.83
C VAL A 103 -2.18 -10.10 5.94
N VAL A 104 -1.65 -8.88 5.83
CA VAL A 104 -0.24 -8.58 6.08
C VAL A 104 -0.16 -7.31 6.92
N GLY A 105 0.54 -7.38 8.05
CA GLY A 105 0.91 -6.22 8.85
C GLY A 105 2.27 -5.68 8.41
N VAL A 106 2.45 -4.36 8.43
CA VAL A 106 3.69 -3.70 8.02
C VAL A 106 4.06 -2.60 9.02
N SER A 107 5.32 -2.50 9.42
CA SER A 107 5.85 -1.27 10.00
C SER A 107 7.27 -1.01 9.52
N THR A 108 7.83 0.11 9.95
CA THR A 108 9.21 0.52 9.64
C THR A 108 10.26 -0.14 10.53
N ASP A 109 9.85 -1.06 11.41
CA ASP A 109 10.74 -1.83 12.28
C ASP A 109 11.47 -2.93 11.50
N SER A 110 12.51 -3.49 12.10
CA SER A 110 13.25 -4.62 11.49
C SER A 110 12.54 -5.94 11.75
N HIS A 111 12.75 -6.93 10.86
CA HIS A 111 12.24 -8.29 11.08
C HIS A 111 12.78 -8.94 12.37
N PHE A 112 13.94 -8.53 12.88
CA PHE A 112 14.44 -8.95 14.19
C PHE A 112 13.59 -8.39 15.35
N SER A 113 13.19 -7.12 15.27
CA SER A 113 12.27 -6.49 16.23
C SER A 113 10.92 -7.21 16.22
N HIS A 114 10.37 -7.45 15.03
CA HIS A 114 9.14 -8.22 14.87
C HIS A 114 9.22 -9.59 15.53
N LEU A 115 10.29 -10.36 15.30
CA LEU A 115 10.42 -11.70 15.87
C LEU A 115 10.50 -11.64 17.40
N ALA A 116 11.26 -10.69 17.96
CA ALA A 116 11.31 -10.47 19.39
C ALA A 116 9.92 -10.13 19.97
N TRP A 117 9.13 -9.31 19.27
CA TRP A 117 7.80 -8.90 19.72
C TRP A 117 6.75 -10.01 19.58
N VAL A 118 6.83 -10.80 18.51
CA VAL A 118 6.00 -11.99 18.29
C VAL A 118 6.21 -13.02 19.41
N ASN A 119 7.46 -13.19 19.86
CA ASN A 119 7.82 -14.14 20.92
C ASN A 119 7.50 -13.61 22.34
N LEU A 120 7.22 -12.32 22.50
CA LEU A 120 6.85 -11.73 23.78
C LEU A 120 5.38 -12.07 24.12
N ASP A 121 5.11 -12.42 25.38
CA ASP A 121 3.76 -12.75 25.85
C ASP A 121 2.82 -11.53 25.81
N ARG A 122 1.54 -11.77 25.47
CA ARG A 122 0.51 -10.72 25.39
C ARG A 122 0.33 -9.95 26.69
N LYS A 123 0.47 -10.62 27.85
CA LYS A 123 0.35 -9.95 29.16
C LYS A 123 1.48 -8.97 29.44
N SER A 124 2.60 -9.11 28.73
CA SER A 124 3.75 -8.22 28.79
C SER A 124 3.76 -7.19 27.66
N GLY A 125 2.66 -7.04 26.91
CA GLY A 125 2.56 -6.14 25.77
C GLY A 125 3.14 -6.71 24.46
N GLY A 126 3.42 -8.01 24.41
CA GLY A 126 3.81 -8.72 23.19
C GLY A 126 2.63 -9.19 22.35
N LEU A 127 2.91 -9.94 21.29
CA LEU A 127 1.86 -10.48 20.40
C LEU A 127 1.46 -11.93 20.73
N GLY A 128 2.35 -12.70 21.38
CA GLY A 128 2.10 -14.09 21.77
C GLY A 128 1.84 -15.02 20.58
N GLY A 129 2.65 -14.89 19.53
CA GLY A 129 2.44 -15.55 18.25
C GLY A 129 1.57 -14.74 17.28
N LEU A 130 1.66 -15.06 15.98
CA LEU A 130 0.90 -14.37 14.94
C LEU A 130 0.55 -15.33 13.81
N ASN A 131 -0.68 -15.24 13.30
CA ASN A 131 -1.22 -16.16 12.28
C ASN A 131 -1.13 -15.62 10.85
N TYR A 132 -0.42 -14.52 10.64
CA TYR A 132 -0.19 -13.88 9.35
C TYR A 132 1.18 -13.18 9.33
N PRO A 133 1.71 -12.81 8.14
CA PRO A 133 3.03 -12.19 8.02
C PRO A 133 3.11 -10.79 8.63
N LEU A 134 4.23 -10.52 9.33
CA LEU A 134 4.62 -9.17 9.77
C LEU A 134 5.83 -8.70 8.97
N LEU A 135 5.60 -7.81 8.02
CA LEU A 135 6.57 -7.33 7.03
C LEU A 135 7.36 -6.13 7.56
N SER A 136 8.69 -6.21 7.45
CA SER A 136 9.60 -5.14 7.84
C SER A 136 9.89 -4.21 6.66
N ASP A 137 9.40 -2.97 6.74
CA ASP A 137 9.72 -1.86 5.84
C ASP A 137 10.85 -0.99 6.41
N PHE A 138 11.97 -1.62 6.77
CA PHE A 138 13.07 -0.95 7.47
C PHE A 138 13.64 0.27 6.71
N ASN A 139 13.63 0.20 5.37
CA ASN A 139 14.07 1.28 4.48
C ASN A 139 12.98 2.34 4.18
N LYS A 140 11.77 2.18 4.73
CA LYS A 140 10.62 3.09 4.62
C LYS A 140 10.07 3.29 3.22
N LYS A 141 10.51 2.46 2.26
CA LYS A 141 10.10 2.60 0.86
C LYS A 141 8.64 2.23 0.69
N ILE A 142 8.20 1.15 1.32
CA ILE A 142 6.83 0.65 1.17
C ILE A 142 5.85 1.65 1.78
N SER A 143 6.14 2.17 2.97
CA SER A 143 5.33 3.19 3.64
C SER A 143 5.26 4.49 2.83
N LYS A 144 6.33 4.84 2.11
CA LYS A 144 6.36 6.00 1.22
C LYS A 144 5.54 5.79 -0.06
N ASP A 145 5.65 4.63 -0.70
CA ASP A 145 4.88 4.30 -1.91
C ASP A 145 3.37 4.24 -1.63
N TYR A 146 3.00 3.79 -0.42
CA TYR A 146 1.62 3.78 0.06
C TYR A 146 1.16 5.11 0.69
N ASP A 147 1.99 6.15 0.66
CA ASP A 147 1.70 7.51 1.17
C ASP A 147 1.23 7.56 2.64
N VAL A 148 1.87 6.75 3.49
CA VAL A 148 1.58 6.67 4.94
C VAL A 148 2.79 6.97 5.82
N LEU A 149 3.96 7.23 5.24
CA LEU A 149 5.17 7.56 5.98
C LEU A 149 5.11 8.98 6.55
N VAL A 150 5.24 9.11 7.87
CA VAL A 150 5.52 10.38 8.53
C VAL A 150 7.04 10.61 8.49
N GLU A 151 7.53 11.29 7.45
CA GLU A 151 8.97 11.43 7.18
C GLU A 151 9.76 11.99 8.38
N SER A 152 9.19 12.97 9.10
CA SER A 152 9.84 13.60 10.26
C SER A 152 10.01 12.67 11.46
N ALA A 153 9.21 11.61 11.55
CA ALA A 153 9.23 10.65 12.66
C ALA A 153 9.76 9.28 12.23
N GLY A 154 9.84 9.00 10.93
CA GLY A 154 10.32 7.73 10.40
C GLY A 154 9.39 6.53 10.67
N ILE A 155 8.10 6.79 10.89
CA ILE A 155 7.06 5.80 11.20
C ILE A 155 5.91 5.88 10.19
N ALA A 156 5.13 4.81 10.07
CA ALA A 156 3.90 4.84 9.27
C ALA A 156 2.69 5.31 10.10
N LEU A 157 1.74 5.99 9.46
CA LEU A 157 0.39 6.17 9.98
C LEU A 157 -0.36 4.82 9.99
N ARG A 158 -1.55 4.79 10.60
CA ARG A 158 -2.42 3.60 10.61
C ARG A 158 -3.17 3.45 9.29
N GLY A 159 -2.43 3.24 8.20
CA GLY A 159 -2.97 3.00 6.87
C GLY A 159 -3.41 1.55 6.68
N LEU A 160 -4.56 1.32 6.07
CA LEU A 160 -5.06 0.00 5.67
C LEU A 160 -5.52 0.08 4.22
N PHE A 161 -5.13 -0.92 3.44
CA PHE A 161 -5.34 -0.99 2.01
C PHE A 161 -5.97 -2.33 1.67
N LEU A 162 -7.06 -2.28 0.91
CA LEU A 162 -7.70 -3.48 0.36
C LEU A 162 -7.33 -3.65 -1.10
N VAL A 163 -6.57 -4.68 -1.41
CA VAL A 163 -6.15 -5.04 -2.78
C VAL A 163 -6.95 -6.24 -3.26
N ASP A 164 -7.45 -6.21 -4.48
CA ASP A 164 -8.26 -7.28 -5.05
C ASP A 164 -7.40 -8.41 -5.67
N PRO A 165 -8.02 -9.52 -6.14
CA PRO A 165 -7.31 -10.64 -6.77
C PRO A 165 -6.49 -10.30 -8.02
N ASN A 166 -6.77 -9.15 -8.66
CA ASN A 166 -6.07 -8.65 -9.84
C ASN A 166 -4.95 -7.67 -9.48
N GLY A 167 -4.70 -7.43 -8.19
CA GLY A 167 -3.70 -6.49 -7.70
C GLY A 167 -4.16 -5.03 -7.76
N VAL A 168 -5.46 -4.77 -7.90
CA VAL A 168 -6.02 -3.42 -7.98
C VAL A 168 -6.47 -2.95 -6.60
N LEU A 169 -6.09 -1.73 -6.23
CA LEU A 169 -6.46 -1.14 -4.95
C LEU A 169 -7.93 -0.71 -4.95
N ARG A 170 -8.69 -1.18 -3.97
CA ARG A 170 -10.15 -0.97 -3.85
C ARG A 170 -10.53 -0.01 -2.72
N GLN A 171 -9.75 0.04 -1.66
CA GLN A 171 -10.08 0.83 -0.48
C GLN A 171 -8.83 1.28 0.27
N ILE A 172 -8.91 2.47 0.88
CA ILE A 172 -7.87 3.06 1.72
C ILE A 172 -8.53 3.62 2.98
N THR A 173 -8.08 3.19 4.17
CA THR A 173 -8.39 3.80 5.46
C THR A 173 -7.09 4.30 6.07
N VAL A 174 -6.99 5.57 6.45
CA VAL A 174 -5.85 6.08 7.20
C VAL A 174 -6.36 6.74 8.47
N ASN A 175 -6.00 6.16 9.61
CA ASN A 175 -6.24 6.80 10.90
C ASN A 175 -4.99 7.54 11.37
N ASP A 176 -5.21 8.63 12.11
CA ASP A 176 -4.15 9.23 12.92
C ASP A 176 -3.69 8.25 14.04
N LEU A 177 -2.53 8.51 14.62
CA LEU A 177 -1.84 7.66 15.58
C LEU A 177 -2.69 7.21 16.79
N PRO A 178 -3.53 8.05 17.43
CA PRO A 178 -4.18 7.67 18.69
C PRO A 178 -5.42 6.76 18.53
N VAL A 179 -5.92 6.54 17.30
CA VAL A 179 -7.21 5.83 17.08
C VAL A 179 -7.01 4.55 16.28
N GLY A 180 -7.32 3.40 16.90
CA GLY A 180 -7.28 2.09 16.24
C GLY A 180 -8.38 1.89 15.19
N ARG A 181 -8.17 0.92 14.28
CA ARG A 181 -9.11 0.52 13.22
C ARG A 181 -10.07 -0.57 13.68
N SER A 182 -11.08 -0.83 12.84
CA SER A 182 -12.08 -1.87 13.06
C SER A 182 -11.88 -3.07 12.12
N VAL A 183 -11.69 -4.27 12.72
CA VAL A 183 -11.62 -5.54 11.99
C VAL A 183 -12.98 -5.88 11.36
N ASP A 184 -14.08 -5.56 12.06
CA ASP A 184 -15.44 -5.80 11.54
C ASP A 184 -15.73 -4.98 10.28
N GLU A 185 -15.32 -3.70 10.27
CA GLU A 185 -15.48 -2.86 9.09
C GLU A 185 -14.62 -3.36 7.93
N THR A 186 -13.41 -3.82 8.22
CA THR A 186 -12.53 -4.41 7.21
C THR A 186 -13.18 -5.66 6.58
N LEU A 187 -13.72 -6.57 7.40
CA LEU A 187 -14.44 -7.75 6.91
C LEU A 187 -15.71 -7.38 6.13
N ARG A 188 -16.44 -6.34 6.56
CA ARG A 188 -17.63 -5.85 5.86
C ARG A 188 -17.27 -5.36 4.46
N LEU A 189 -16.21 -4.56 4.34
CA LEU A 189 -15.73 -4.02 3.08
C LEU A 189 -15.24 -5.12 2.13
N VAL A 190 -14.44 -6.09 2.61
CA VAL A 190 -14.00 -7.24 1.80
C VAL A 190 -15.21 -7.98 1.22
N ARG A 191 -16.20 -8.30 2.06
CA ARG A 191 -17.42 -8.99 1.62
C ARG A 191 -18.24 -8.15 0.64
N ALA A 192 -18.26 -6.83 0.81
CA ALA A 192 -18.97 -5.92 -0.11
C ALA A 192 -18.33 -5.92 -1.50
N PHE A 193 -17.00 -5.79 -1.58
CA PHE A 193 -16.31 -5.82 -2.88
C PHE A 193 -16.46 -7.19 -3.58
N GLN A 194 -16.36 -8.29 -2.84
CA GLN A 194 -16.62 -9.62 -3.39
C GLN A 194 -18.07 -9.79 -3.87
N PHE A 195 -19.03 -9.19 -3.18
CA PHE A 195 -20.44 -9.23 -3.59
C PHE A 195 -20.65 -8.48 -4.91
N VAL A 196 -20.17 -7.24 -5.03
CA VAL A 196 -20.37 -6.45 -6.25
C VAL A 196 -19.70 -7.09 -7.47
N GLU A 197 -18.52 -7.70 -7.28
CA GLU A 197 -17.82 -8.45 -8.34
C GLU A 197 -18.62 -9.67 -8.82
N LYS A 198 -19.24 -10.40 -7.89
CA LYS A 198 -19.99 -11.61 -8.20
C LYS A 198 -21.37 -11.32 -8.80
N HIS A 199 -22.04 -10.26 -8.35
CA HIS A 199 -23.46 -10.02 -8.64
C HIS A 199 -23.70 -8.86 -9.61
N GLY A 200 -22.76 -7.94 -9.80
CA GLY A 200 -22.94 -6.75 -10.64
C GLY A 200 -23.95 -5.73 -10.09
N GLU A 201 -24.41 -5.92 -8.85
CA GLU A 201 -25.19 -4.95 -8.09
C GLU A 201 -24.26 -4.09 -7.22
N VAL A 202 -24.77 -3.00 -6.65
CA VAL A 202 -24.02 -2.14 -5.74
C VAL A 202 -24.55 -2.23 -4.30
N CYS A 203 -23.64 -2.11 -3.35
CA CYS A 203 -23.93 -2.11 -1.93
C CYS A 203 -24.23 -0.68 -1.43
N PRO A 204 -25.40 -0.41 -0.82
CA PRO A 204 -25.70 0.88 -0.22
C PRO A 204 -24.86 1.18 1.04
N ALA A 205 -25.05 2.36 1.61
CA ALA A 205 -24.47 2.73 2.91
C ALA A 205 -24.82 1.68 3.98
N ASP A 206 -23.85 1.38 4.85
CA ASP A 206 -23.97 0.41 5.94
C ASP A 206 -24.40 -1.00 5.52
N TRP A 207 -24.23 -1.35 4.24
CA TRP A 207 -24.51 -2.70 3.74
C TRP A 207 -23.69 -3.73 4.52
N ASP A 208 -24.40 -4.71 5.08
CA ASP A 208 -23.83 -5.79 5.86
C ASP A 208 -24.51 -7.11 5.44
N PRO A 209 -23.77 -8.09 4.93
CA PRO A 209 -24.34 -9.36 4.50
C PRO A 209 -24.96 -10.13 5.67
N LYS A 210 -24.54 -9.88 6.92
CA LYS A 210 -25.14 -10.51 8.12
C LYS A 210 -26.54 -9.97 8.43
N LYS A 211 -26.88 -8.77 7.97
CA LYS A 211 -28.18 -8.11 8.23
C LYS A 211 -29.21 -8.30 7.12
N LYS A 212 -28.93 -9.11 6.10
CA LYS A 212 -29.75 -9.25 4.88
C LYS A 212 -30.06 -7.89 4.23
N ALA A 213 -29.10 -6.97 4.26
CA ALA A 213 -29.26 -5.64 3.69
C ALA A 213 -29.52 -5.73 2.17
N ALA A 214 -30.51 -4.97 1.69
CA ALA A 214 -30.86 -4.90 0.28
C ALA A 214 -29.73 -4.24 -0.54
N THR A 215 -29.68 -4.56 -1.83
CA THR A 215 -28.70 -4.08 -2.80
C THR A 215 -29.40 -3.38 -3.97
N ILE A 216 -28.63 -2.67 -4.80
CA ILE A 216 -29.17 -1.83 -5.87
C ILE A 216 -28.64 -2.31 -7.22
N LYS A 217 -29.54 -2.59 -8.17
CA LYS A 217 -29.15 -2.81 -9.57
C LYS A 217 -28.77 -1.45 -10.20
N PRO A 218 -27.54 -1.26 -10.71
CA PRO A 218 -27.03 0.05 -11.10
C PRO A 218 -27.55 0.49 -12.49
N SER A 219 -28.88 0.64 -12.62
CA SER A 219 -29.51 1.29 -13.77
C SER A 219 -30.65 2.21 -13.31
N PRO A 220 -30.93 3.30 -14.04
CA PRO A 220 -31.99 4.24 -13.64
C PRO A 220 -33.35 3.57 -13.42
N LYS A 221 -33.72 2.58 -14.25
CA LYS A 221 -35.00 1.89 -14.13
C LYS A 221 -34.98 0.78 -13.07
N ALA A 222 -33.94 -0.06 -13.03
CA ALA A 222 -33.90 -1.19 -12.12
C ALA A 222 -33.63 -0.78 -10.66
N SER A 223 -32.97 0.36 -10.43
CA SER A 223 -32.73 0.88 -9.08
C SER A 223 -34.01 1.30 -8.35
N LEU A 224 -35.09 1.62 -9.07
CA LEU A 224 -36.38 2.00 -8.48
C LEU A 224 -36.94 0.90 -7.57
N GLU A 225 -36.69 -0.38 -7.88
CA GLU A 225 -37.10 -1.52 -7.04
C GLU A 225 -36.54 -1.40 -5.61
N TYR A 226 -35.31 -0.89 -5.47
CA TYR A 226 -34.71 -0.66 -4.16
C TYR A 226 -35.34 0.55 -3.48
N PHE A 227 -35.42 1.69 -4.16
CA PHE A 227 -35.90 2.94 -3.56
C PHE A 227 -37.38 2.87 -3.14
N GLU A 228 -38.23 2.14 -3.87
CA GLU A 228 -39.63 1.89 -3.50
C GLU A 228 -39.77 0.97 -2.28
N LYS A 229 -38.81 0.07 -2.02
CA LYS A 229 -38.85 -0.84 -0.86
C LYS A 229 -38.30 -0.23 0.41
N GLN A 230 -37.43 0.78 0.31
CA GLN A 230 -36.75 1.39 1.46
C GLN A 230 -37.44 2.65 2.00
N ASN A 231 -38.44 3.17 1.29
CA ASN A 231 -39.19 4.38 1.65
C ASN A 231 -40.69 4.11 1.56
#